data_AF-A0A0J6C2M2-F1
#
_entry.id   AF-A0A0J6C2M2-F1
#
_cell.length_a   1.000
_cell.length_b   1.000
_cell.length_c   1.000
_cell.angle_alpha   90.00
_cell.angle_beta   90.00
_cell.angle_gamma   90.00
#
_symmetry.space_group_name_H-M   'P 1'
#
loop_
_entity.id
_entity.type
_entity.pdbx_description
1 polymer ?
#
loop_
_entity_poly.entity_id
_entity_poly.type
_entity_poly.pdbx_seq_one_letter_code
_entity_poly.pdbx_strand_id
1 'polypeptide(L)'
;MKYVNEYRNNEQVQALLRAIRKVTTRPWHIMEICGGQTHAIARYRLEEMLPQEIRLLHGPGCPVCVTPVSMIDQALELAGQSDIILASFGDMMRVPGTKEDLLQAKAHGADVRMLYSPLDAIELAETNPKKEVVFFAIGFETTAPVHMMALKEAQRRKLSNFSLLTSLFTVPPAIDAILSDPGSKVDGFLTAGHVCAITGNSAYHKLAEQYKTPMVVTGFEPVDLLYGIYRCLLQLEGGSHIVENAYRRAVPETGNPAARALMDETLEACDQEWRGIGVIPHSGLRLKKTYAAYSS
;
A
#
# COMPACT_ATOMS: atom_id res chain seq x y z
N MET A 1 -17.20 16.16 -16.78
CA MET A 1 -17.50 16.84 -15.50
C MET A 1 -19.02 16.86 -15.24
N LYS A 2 -19.59 15.66 -15.03
CA LYS A 2 -21.05 15.41 -14.96
C LYS A 2 -21.37 14.10 -14.20
N TYR A 3 -20.57 13.75 -13.18
CA TYR A 3 -20.72 12.52 -12.37
C TYR A 3 -20.72 12.82 -10.86
N VAL A 4 -21.09 14.05 -10.52
CA VAL A 4 -21.45 14.57 -9.18
C VAL A 4 -22.86 14.12 -8.77
N ASN A 5 -23.53 13.32 -9.61
CA ASN A 5 -24.97 13.13 -9.57
C ASN A 5 -25.52 12.35 -8.38
N GLU A 6 -24.71 11.96 -7.41
CA GLU A 6 -25.24 11.43 -6.16
C GLU A 6 -24.13 11.46 -5.11
N TYR A 7 -24.37 12.23 -4.06
CA TYR A 7 -24.27 11.69 -2.71
C TYR A 7 -24.85 10.25 -2.67
N ARG A 8 -24.09 9.23 -3.08
CA ARG A 8 -24.58 7.85 -3.36
C ARG A 8 -25.16 7.09 -2.15
N ASN A 9 -25.24 7.76 -1.01
CA ASN A 9 -26.47 7.82 -0.22
C ASN A 9 -26.34 8.97 0.79
N ASN A 10 -26.78 10.19 0.46
CA ASN A 10 -26.75 11.30 1.43
C ASN A 10 -27.45 10.86 2.73
N GLU A 11 -28.56 10.15 2.59
CA GLU A 11 -29.30 9.62 3.73
C GLU A 11 -28.48 8.62 4.56
N GLN A 12 -27.77 7.66 3.94
CA GLN A 12 -26.94 6.71 4.69
C GLN A 12 -25.72 7.38 5.31
N VAL A 13 -25.07 8.31 4.60
CA VAL A 13 -23.97 9.11 5.16
C VAL A 13 -24.45 9.87 6.40
N GLN A 14 -25.58 10.59 6.29
CA GLN A 14 -26.14 11.31 7.44
C GLN A 14 -26.60 10.36 8.55
N ALA A 15 -27.14 9.20 8.23
CA ALA A 15 -27.51 8.18 9.21
C ALA A 15 -26.30 7.64 9.97
N LEU A 16 -25.20 7.35 9.26
CA LEU A 16 -23.95 6.91 9.87
C LEU A 16 -23.33 8.00 10.74
N LEU A 17 -23.33 9.26 10.30
CA LEU A 17 -22.84 10.37 11.11
C LEU A 17 -23.67 10.57 12.39
N ARG A 18 -25.01 10.42 12.30
CA ARG A 18 -25.88 10.42 13.49
C ARG A 18 -25.56 9.24 14.41
N ALA A 19 -25.32 8.04 13.86
CA ALA A 19 -24.97 6.87 14.64
C ALA A 19 -23.60 7.03 15.34
N ILE A 20 -22.58 7.52 14.62
CA ILE A 20 -21.25 7.84 15.15
C ILE A 20 -21.36 8.84 16.31
N ARG A 21 -22.08 9.96 16.12
CA ARG A 21 -22.31 10.95 17.20
C ARG A 21 -23.01 10.34 18.42
N LYS A 22 -23.93 9.42 18.20
CA LYS A 22 -24.69 8.78 19.29
C LYS A 22 -23.85 7.81 20.11
N VAL A 23 -22.93 7.07 19.47
CA VAL A 23 -22.13 6.04 20.17
C VAL A 23 -20.87 6.60 20.80
N THR A 24 -20.34 7.72 20.29
CA THR A 24 -19.10 8.32 20.80
C THR A 24 -19.34 8.92 22.19
N THR A 25 -18.68 8.38 23.21
CA THR A 25 -18.79 8.86 24.60
C THR A 25 -17.52 9.54 25.11
N ARG A 26 -16.39 9.31 24.44
CA ARG A 26 -15.07 9.82 24.81
C ARG A 26 -14.16 9.99 23.57
N PRO A 27 -13.02 10.70 23.71
CA PRO A 27 -12.08 10.86 22.62
C PRO A 27 -11.46 9.54 22.17
N TRP A 28 -11.30 9.39 20.85
CA TRP A 28 -10.68 8.22 20.21
C TRP A 28 -9.83 8.61 19.02
N HIS A 29 -8.71 7.90 18.83
CA HIS A 29 -7.81 8.05 17.69
C HIS A 29 -7.87 6.81 16.81
N ILE A 30 -8.39 6.97 15.60
CA ILE A 30 -8.51 5.87 14.64
C ILE A 30 -7.54 6.12 13.49
N MET A 31 -6.65 5.15 13.24
CA MET A 31 -5.68 5.25 12.16
C MET A 31 -6.14 4.47 10.93
N GLU A 32 -6.13 5.12 9.77
CA GLU A 32 -6.12 4.40 8.49
C GLU A 32 -4.69 4.21 8.01
N ILE A 33 -4.44 3.14 7.27
CA ILE A 33 -3.11 2.83 6.73
C ILE A 33 -3.20 2.49 5.24
N CYS A 34 -3.84 3.36 4.48
CA CYS A 34 -3.96 3.21 3.04
C CYS A 34 -4.10 4.57 2.35
N GLY A 35 -3.17 4.90 1.44
CA GLY A 35 -3.21 6.17 0.69
C GLY A 35 -4.52 6.39 -0.08
N GLY A 36 -5.19 5.31 -0.51
CA GLY A 36 -6.53 5.41 -1.11
C GLY A 36 -7.61 5.84 -0.11
N GLN A 37 -7.54 5.36 1.13
CA GLN A 37 -8.44 5.76 2.21
C GLN A 37 -8.11 7.19 2.65
N THR A 38 -6.83 7.54 2.83
CA THR A 38 -6.38 8.93 3.05
C THR A 38 -6.93 9.88 1.99
N HIS A 39 -6.77 9.52 0.71
CA HIS A 39 -7.25 10.32 -0.41
C HIS A 39 -8.78 10.50 -0.36
N ALA A 40 -9.52 9.42 -0.11
CA ALA A 40 -10.97 9.47 0.00
C ALA A 40 -11.43 10.33 1.19
N ILE A 41 -10.85 10.15 2.37
CA ILE A 41 -11.15 10.96 3.56
C ILE A 41 -10.96 12.45 3.26
N ALA A 42 -9.83 12.82 2.65
CA ALA A 42 -9.54 14.21 2.27
C ALA A 42 -10.49 14.72 1.18
N ARG A 43 -10.68 13.96 0.09
CA ARG A 43 -11.53 14.30 -1.06
C ARG A 43 -12.97 14.58 -0.63
N TYR A 44 -13.49 13.80 0.30
CA TYR A 44 -14.87 13.91 0.80
C TYR A 44 -14.98 14.70 2.11
N ARG A 45 -13.87 15.21 2.64
CA ARG A 45 -13.79 16.00 3.89
C ARG A 45 -14.46 15.28 5.07
N LEU A 46 -14.28 13.96 5.17
CA LEU A 46 -14.98 13.15 6.18
C LEU A 46 -14.62 13.54 7.61
N GLU A 47 -13.37 13.95 7.86
CA GLU A 47 -12.93 14.41 9.18
C GLU A 47 -13.73 15.58 9.70
N GLU A 48 -14.06 16.55 8.85
CA GLU A 48 -14.85 17.72 9.25
C GLU A 48 -16.30 17.37 9.60
N MET A 49 -16.77 16.20 9.17
CA MET A 49 -18.12 15.72 9.45
C MET A 49 -18.20 14.95 10.77
N LEU A 50 -17.08 14.42 11.26
CA LEU A 50 -17.01 13.60 12.48
C LEU A 50 -17.16 14.47 13.75
N PRO A 51 -17.53 13.87 14.90
CA PRO A 51 -17.47 14.53 16.20
C PRO A 51 -16.03 14.97 16.53
N GLN A 52 -15.86 16.02 17.34
CA GLN A 52 -14.53 16.55 17.71
C GLN A 52 -13.72 15.55 18.55
N GLU A 53 -14.41 14.64 19.22
CA GLU A 53 -13.84 13.54 19.99
C GLU A 53 -13.13 12.51 19.10
N ILE A 54 -13.47 12.43 17.82
CA ILE A 54 -12.90 11.45 16.90
C ILE A 54 -11.78 12.09 16.10
N ARG A 55 -10.56 11.63 16.34
CA ARG A 55 -9.38 12.04 15.59
C ARG A 55 -8.99 10.94 14.62
N LEU A 56 -8.99 11.24 13.32
CA LEU A 56 -8.36 10.35 12.35
C LEU A 56 -6.86 10.60 12.33
N LEU A 57 -6.11 9.50 12.26
CA LEU A 57 -4.66 9.49 12.08
C LEU A 57 -4.35 8.85 10.72
N HIS A 58 -3.34 9.38 10.03
CA HIS A 58 -2.90 8.87 8.74
C HIS A 58 -1.59 8.11 8.90
N GLY A 59 -1.68 6.79 8.79
CA GLY A 59 -0.53 5.89 8.86
C GLY A 59 0.28 5.90 7.56
N PRO A 60 1.39 5.14 7.53
CA PRO A 60 2.27 5.03 6.37
C PRO A 60 1.67 4.16 5.24
N GLY A 61 0.50 4.54 4.73
CA GLY A 61 -0.27 3.79 3.74
C GLY A 61 0.09 4.07 2.27
N CYS A 62 1.21 4.75 2.00
CA CYS A 62 1.64 5.13 0.66
C CYS A 62 3.02 4.51 0.34
N PRO A 63 3.12 3.49 -0.54
CA PRO A 63 4.38 2.78 -0.77
C PRO A 63 5.44 3.70 -1.43
N VAL A 64 4.98 4.63 -2.27
CA VAL A 64 5.81 5.68 -2.89
C VAL A 64 6.44 6.59 -1.84
N CYS A 65 5.65 7.02 -0.85
CA CYS A 65 6.06 7.96 0.18
C CYS A 65 7.06 7.36 1.16
N VAL A 66 6.95 6.05 1.43
CA VAL A 66 7.81 5.31 2.35
C VAL A 66 9.03 4.69 1.67
N THR A 67 9.17 4.83 0.34
CA THR A 67 10.34 4.34 -0.40
C THR A 67 11.61 5.07 0.05
N PRO A 68 12.66 4.36 0.51
CA PRO A 68 13.91 4.96 0.95
C PRO A 68 14.59 5.83 -0.11
N VAL A 69 15.29 6.86 0.35
CA VAL A 69 16.12 7.71 -0.54
C VAL A 69 17.17 6.87 -1.25
N SER A 70 17.78 5.93 -0.54
CA SER A 70 18.78 4.99 -1.06
C SER A 70 18.26 4.17 -2.25
N MET A 71 17.00 3.72 -2.21
CA MET A 71 16.38 3.00 -3.34
C MET A 71 16.15 3.91 -4.55
N ILE A 72 15.79 5.16 -4.33
CA ILE A 72 15.62 6.15 -5.41
C ILE A 72 16.98 6.47 -6.04
N ASP A 73 18.02 6.65 -5.21
CA ASP A 73 19.39 6.88 -5.67
C ASP A 73 19.92 5.70 -6.48
N GLN A 74 19.63 4.46 -6.06
CA GLN A 74 19.98 3.27 -6.83
C GLN A 74 19.25 3.24 -8.19
N ALA A 75 17.96 3.61 -8.23
CA ALA A 75 17.22 3.73 -9.49
C ALA A 75 17.84 4.81 -10.41
N LEU A 76 18.26 5.95 -9.85
CA LEU A 76 18.94 7.03 -10.59
C LEU A 76 20.29 6.58 -11.14
N GLU A 77 21.07 5.81 -10.37
CA GLU A 77 22.34 5.25 -10.82
C GLU A 77 22.15 4.30 -12.01
N LEU A 78 21.14 3.43 -11.95
CA LEU A 78 20.77 2.56 -13.07
C LEU A 78 20.30 3.37 -14.30
N ALA A 79 19.48 4.40 -14.09
CA ALA A 79 19.02 5.27 -15.19
C ALA A 79 20.16 6.03 -15.88
N GLY A 80 21.26 6.29 -15.17
CA GLY A 80 22.46 6.93 -15.72
C GLY A 80 23.26 6.06 -16.70
N GLN A 81 22.99 4.75 -16.75
CA GLN A 81 23.70 3.83 -17.64
C GLN A 81 23.09 3.82 -19.05
N SER A 82 23.92 3.98 -20.08
CA SER A 82 23.46 4.19 -21.46
C SER A 82 22.72 3.00 -22.08
N ASP A 83 22.98 1.80 -21.57
CA ASP A 83 22.43 0.52 -21.98
C ASP A 83 21.20 0.08 -21.16
N ILE A 84 20.77 0.89 -20.19
CA ILE A 84 19.59 0.63 -19.37
C ILE A 84 18.40 1.49 -19.84
N ILE A 85 17.21 0.88 -19.82
CA ILE A 85 15.92 1.56 -19.79
C ILE A 85 15.36 1.37 -18.38
N LEU A 86 15.30 2.44 -17.58
CA LEU A 86 14.64 2.39 -16.29
C LEU A 86 13.14 2.65 -16.49
N ALA A 87 12.30 1.73 -16.05
CA ALA A 87 10.86 1.88 -16.07
C ALA A 87 10.30 2.06 -14.66
N SER A 88 9.30 2.93 -14.50
CA SER A 88 8.64 3.15 -13.21
C SER A 88 7.20 3.65 -13.41
N PHE A 89 6.38 3.56 -12.36
CA PHE A 89 5.08 4.24 -12.35
C PHE A 89 5.25 5.77 -12.28
N GLY A 90 4.24 6.49 -12.78
CA GLY A 90 4.29 7.94 -12.93
C GLY A 90 4.35 8.72 -11.61
N ASP A 91 3.79 8.17 -10.53
CA ASP A 91 3.84 8.76 -9.19
C ASP A 91 5.25 8.80 -8.59
N MET A 92 6.07 7.81 -8.92
CA MET A 92 7.48 7.73 -8.48
C MET A 92 8.40 8.73 -9.23
N MET A 93 7.96 9.28 -10.37
CA MET A 93 8.81 10.11 -11.22
C MET A 93 9.32 11.40 -10.56
N ARG A 94 8.55 11.93 -9.60
CA ARG A 94 8.83 13.20 -8.92
C ARG A 94 9.28 13.01 -7.47
N VAL A 95 9.54 11.78 -7.06
CA VAL A 95 9.99 11.52 -5.70
C VAL A 95 11.47 11.85 -5.62
N PRO A 96 11.89 12.77 -4.74
CA PRO A 96 13.26 13.23 -4.72
C PRO A 96 14.18 12.14 -4.14
N GLY A 97 15.25 11.84 -4.89
CA GLY A 97 16.46 11.20 -4.37
C GLY A 97 17.35 12.22 -3.65
N THR A 98 18.63 11.90 -3.46
CA THR A 98 19.60 12.79 -2.81
C THR A 98 19.95 14.01 -3.68
N LYS A 99 20.04 13.84 -4.99
CA LYS A 99 20.49 14.90 -5.92
C LYS A 99 19.42 15.38 -6.89
N GLU A 100 18.63 14.46 -7.43
CA GLU A 100 17.58 14.75 -8.41
C GLU A 100 16.44 13.71 -8.29
N ASP A 101 15.40 13.86 -9.10
CA ASP A 101 14.35 12.85 -9.29
C ASP A 101 14.41 12.19 -10.68
N LEU A 102 13.63 11.14 -10.89
CA LEU A 102 13.62 10.39 -12.16
C LEU A 102 13.15 11.25 -13.35
N LEU A 103 12.32 12.26 -13.10
CA LEU A 103 11.86 13.18 -14.14
C LEU A 103 12.98 14.13 -14.59
N GLN A 104 13.79 14.61 -13.65
CA GLN A 104 15.00 15.39 -13.93
C GLN A 104 16.04 14.55 -14.67
N ALA A 105 16.31 13.31 -14.23
CA ALA A 105 17.22 12.40 -14.93
C ALA A 105 16.78 12.17 -16.38
N LYS A 106 15.47 11.96 -16.60
CA LYS A 106 14.89 11.87 -17.95
C LYS A 106 15.14 13.15 -18.78
N ALA A 107 14.98 14.32 -18.16
CA ALA A 107 15.25 15.61 -18.83
C ALA A 107 16.74 15.79 -19.17
N HIS A 108 17.64 15.18 -18.40
CA HIS A 108 19.09 15.14 -18.66
C HIS A 108 19.51 14.07 -19.69
N GLY A 109 18.56 13.32 -20.25
CA GLY A 109 18.81 12.36 -21.34
C GLY A 109 18.84 10.89 -20.93
N ALA A 110 18.58 10.56 -19.66
CA ALA A 110 18.40 9.18 -19.23
C ALA A 110 17.16 8.54 -19.88
N ASP A 111 17.24 7.25 -20.24
CA ASP A 111 16.12 6.52 -20.86
C ASP A 111 15.13 6.02 -19.81
N VAL A 112 14.42 6.96 -19.17
CA VAL A 112 13.40 6.65 -18.15
C VAL A 112 12.01 6.58 -18.77
N ARG A 113 11.27 5.50 -18.54
CA ARG A 113 9.93 5.25 -19.08
C ARG A 113 8.87 5.20 -17.98
N MET A 114 7.81 5.97 -18.18
CA MET A 114 6.62 5.92 -17.32
C MET A 114 5.69 4.83 -17.82
N LEU A 115 5.26 3.95 -16.92
CA LEU A 115 4.37 2.83 -17.22
C LEU A 115 3.05 2.96 -16.47
N TYR A 116 2.02 2.28 -16.98
CA TYR A 116 0.73 2.13 -16.31
C TYR A 116 0.53 0.71 -15.77
N SER A 117 1.24 -0.26 -16.35
CA SER A 117 1.21 -1.67 -15.94
C SER A 117 2.62 -2.26 -15.91
N PRO A 118 2.92 -3.18 -14.97
CA PRO A 118 4.15 -3.97 -15.03
C PRO A 118 4.34 -4.77 -16.33
N LEU A 119 3.25 -5.12 -17.03
CA LEU A 119 3.34 -5.79 -18.34
C LEU A 119 3.92 -4.88 -19.43
N ASP A 120 3.77 -3.57 -19.31
CA ASP A 120 4.37 -2.62 -20.26
C ASP A 120 5.91 -2.71 -20.22
N ALA A 121 6.49 -3.05 -19.05
CA ALA A 121 7.93 -3.27 -18.91
C ALA A 121 8.40 -4.53 -19.66
N ILE A 122 7.54 -5.54 -19.75
CA ILE A 122 7.80 -6.76 -20.52
C ILE A 122 7.81 -6.46 -22.02
N GLU A 123 6.85 -5.66 -22.49
CA GLU A 123 6.81 -5.21 -23.89
C GLU A 123 8.02 -4.34 -24.23
N LEU A 124 8.47 -3.48 -23.30
CA LEU A 124 9.72 -2.74 -23.46
C LEU A 124 10.93 -3.67 -23.61
N ALA A 125 11.05 -4.69 -22.76
CA ALA A 125 12.15 -5.65 -22.85
C ALA A 125 12.16 -6.42 -24.17
N GLU A 126 11.00 -6.87 -24.64
CA GLU A 126 10.85 -7.59 -25.91
C GLU A 126 11.20 -6.72 -27.13
N THR A 127 10.79 -5.44 -27.12
CA THR A 127 11.04 -4.52 -28.23
C THR A 127 12.44 -3.87 -28.21
N ASN A 128 13.18 -3.98 -27.10
CA ASN A 128 14.52 -3.41 -26.94
C ASN A 128 15.56 -4.48 -26.53
N PRO A 129 15.81 -5.53 -27.35
CA PRO A 129 16.64 -6.68 -26.95
C PRO A 129 18.13 -6.35 -26.73
N LYS A 130 18.57 -5.13 -27.09
CA LYS A 130 19.95 -4.66 -26.91
C LYS A 130 20.15 -3.82 -25.66
N LYS A 131 19.09 -3.55 -24.90
CA LYS A 131 19.12 -2.79 -23.66
C LYS A 131 18.58 -3.63 -22.51
N GLU A 132 19.11 -3.44 -21.33
CA GLU A 132 18.53 -3.98 -20.11
C GLU A 132 17.33 -3.10 -19.69
N VAL A 133 16.21 -3.72 -19.38
CA VAL A 133 15.01 -3.05 -18.89
C VAL A 133 14.86 -3.37 -17.41
N VAL A 134 15.12 -2.37 -16.59
CA VAL A 134 14.95 -2.45 -15.14
C VAL A 134 13.62 -1.82 -14.77
N PHE A 135 12.72 -2.58 -14.17
CA PHE A 135 11.48 -2.03 -13.63
C PHE A 135 11.60 -1.75 -12.13
N PHE A 136 11.39 -0.50 -11.73
CA PHE A 136 11.40 -0.09 -10.34
C PHE A 136 10.09 -0.50 -9.65
N ALA A 137 10.09 -1.71 -9.12
CA ALA A 137 8.94 -2.39 -8.53
C ALA A 137 8.73 -1.95 -7.08
N ILE A 138 7.98 -0.86 -6.90
CA ILE A 138 7.54 -0.35 -5.59
C ILE A 138 6.13 -0.83 -5.27
N GLY A 139 5.84 -1.09 -3.99
CA GLY A 139 4.52 -1.60 -3.67
C GLY A 139 4.26 -2.07 -2.25
N PHE A 140 2.98 -2.22 -1.96
CA PHE A 140 2.50 -3.06 -0.88
C PHE A 140 2.05 -4.42 -1.44
N GLU A 141 1.37 -5.22 -0.63
CA GLU A 141 0.87 -6.53 -0.98
C GLU A 141 -0.14 -6.50 -2.15
N THR A 142 -0.74 -5.34 -2.43
CA THR A 142 -1.65 -5.16 -3.58
C THR A 142 -0.94 -5.19 -4.92
N THR A 143 0.28 -4.68 -5.00
CA THR A 143 1.05 -4.59 -6.26
C THR A 143 2.13 -5.64 -6.38
N ALA A 144 2.62 -6.19 -5.24
CA ALA A 144 3.63 -7.24 -5.24
C ALA A 144 3.29 -8.44 -6.17
N PRO A 145 2.08 -9.04 -6.14
CA PRO A 145 1.72 -10.11 -7.07
C PRO A 145 1.80 -9.69 -8.54
N VAL A 146 1.44 -8.44 -8.87
CA VAL A 146 1.44 -7.95 -10.26
C VAL A 146 2.87 -7.83 -10.79
N HIS A 147 3.81 -7.38 -9.94
CA HIS A 147 5.23 -7.37 -10.24
C HIS A 147 5.76 -8.79 -10.47
N MET A 148 5.33 -9.74 -9.64
CA MET A 148 5.72 -11.14 -9.79
C MET A 148 5.12 -11.77 -11.04
N MET A 149 3.93 -11.37 -11.46
CA MET A 149 3.36 -11.79 -12.74
C MET A 149 4.21 -11.32 -13.92
N ALA A 150 4.73 -10.08 -13.89
CA ALA A 150 5.65 -9.59 -14.91
C ALA A 150 6.94 -10.43 -14.93
N LEU A 151 7.51 -10.76 -13.78
CA LEU A 151 8.66 -11.67 -13.68
C LEU A 151 8.35 -13.05 -14.30
N LYS A 152 7.21 -13.67 -13.95
CA LYS A 152 6.81 -14.97 -14.53
C LYS A 152 6.61 -14.88 -16.03
N GLU A 153 6.12 -13.75 -16.53
CA GLU A 153 5.95 -13.52 -17.96
C GLU A 153 7.29 -13.34 -18.67
N ALA A 154 8.25 -12.61 -18.09
CA ALA A 154 9.62 -12.53 -18.60
C ALA A 154 10.27 -13.91 -18.68
N GLN A 155 10.09 -14.74 -17.64
CA GLN A 155 10.57 -16.13 -17.62
C GLN A 155 9.91 -16.97 -18.73
N ARG A 156 8.59 -16.85 -18.90
CA ARG A 156 7.84 -17.58 -19.94
C ARG A 156 8.30 -17.19 -21.36
N ARG A 157 8.55 -15.90 -21.59
CA ARG A 157 9.04 -15.35 -22.86
C ARG A 157 10.57 -15.49 -23.03
N LYS A 158 11.29 -15.96 -22.00
CA LYS A 158 12.76 -16.08 -21.97
C LYS A 158 13.47 -14.74 -22.21
N LEU A 159 12.91 -13.66 -21.68
CA LEU A 159 13.54 -12.33 -21.72
C LEU A 159 14.66 -12.28 -20.69
N SER A 160 15.90 -12.25 -21.17
CA SER A 160 17.11 -12.18 -20.33
C SER A 160 17.52 -10.74 -20.02
N ASN A 161 16.89 -9.75 -20.63
CA ASN A 161 17.16 -8.33 -20.49
C ASN A 161 16.09 -7.62 -19.64
N PHE A 162 15.40 -8.35 -18.76
CA PHE A 162 14.40 -7.80 -17.87
C PHE A 162 14.74 -8.13 -16.43
N SER A 163 14.69 -7.12 -15.56
CA SER A 163 15.01 -7.23 -14.15
C SER A 163 14.16 -6.27 -13.32
N LEU A 164 14.04 -6.56 -12.02
CA LEU A 164 13.28 -5.78 -11.04
C LEU A 164 14.23 -5.16 -10.03
N LEU A 165 14.11 -3.85 -9.84
CA LEU A 165 14.59 -3.19 -8.64
C LEU A 165 13.43 -3.15 -7.63
N THR A 166 13.46 -4.00 -6.61
CA THR A 166 12.31 -4.17 -5.70
C THR A 166 12.40 -3.28 -4.47
N SER A 167 11.35 -2.50 -4.21
CA SER A 167 11.10 -1.82 -2.93
C SER A 167 9.68 -2.14 -2.47
N LEU A 168 9.49 -3.36 -1.97
CA LEU A 168 8.18 -3.88 -1.57
C LEU A 168 8.05 -3.90 -0.06
N PHE A 169 6.85 -3.60 0.42
CA PHE A 169 6.53 -3.41 1.82
C PHE A 169 5.31 -4.24 2.22
N THR A 170 5.14 -4.46 3.52
CA THR A 170 3.99 -5.14 4.11
C THR A 170 3.42 -4.31 5.26
N VAL A 171 2.09 -4.25 5.31
CA VAL A 171 1.35 -3.38 6.23
C VAL A 171 1.31 -3.93 7.66
N PRO A 172 1.09 -5.24 7.92
CA PRO A 172 0.98 -5.73 9.30
C PRO A 172 2.21 -5.45 10.18
N PRO A 173 3.48 -5.61 9.71
CA PRO A 173 4.64 -5.22 10.50
C PRO A 173 4.74 -3.72 10.77
N ALA A 174 4.24 -2.87 9.86
CA ALA A 174 4.17 -1.43 10.12
C ALA A 174 3.15 -1.10 11.22
N ILE A 175 2.01 -1.80 11.27
CA ILE A 175 1.04 -1.68 12.37
C ILE A 175 1.66 -2.16 13.69
N ASP A 176 2.39 -3.28 13.67
CA ASP A 176 3.11 -3.81 14.83
C ASP A 176 4.13 -2.79 15.38
N ALA A 177 4.91 -2.15 14.51
CA ALA A 177 5.84 -1.10 14.88
C ALA A 177 5.14 0.12 15.50
N ILE A 178 3.98 0.52 14.95
CA ILE A 178 3.18 1.63 15.49
C ILE A 178 2.58 1.28 16.86
N LEU A 179 2.12 0.05 17.07
CA LEU A 179 1.47 -0.36 18.32
C LEU A 179 2.47 -0.73 19.43
N SER A 180 3.69 -1.13 19.07
CA SER A 180 4.76 -1.41 20.03
C SER A 180 5.45 -0.15 20.57
N ASP A 181 5.29 1.01 19.91
CA ASP A 181 5.78 2.29 20.40
C ASP A 181 4.97 2.75 21.64
N PRO A 182 5.59 2.93 22.82
CA PRO A 182 4.90 3.44 24.01
C PRO A 182 4.28 4.83 23.84
N GLY A 183 4.76 5.62 22.87
CA GLY A 183 4.22 6.92 22.51
C GLY A 183 3.00 6.87 21.58
N SER A 184 2.62 5.68 21.11
CA SER A 184 1.49 5.49 20.24
C SER A 184 0.19 5.91 20.89
N LYS A 185 -0.62 6.64 20.13
CA LYS A 185 -1.95 7.09 20.55
C LYS A 185 -3.07 6.39 19.80
N VAL A 186 -2.74 5.38 18.98
CA VAL A 186 -3.74 4.73 18.12
C VAL A 186 -4.62 3.82 18.96
N ASP A 187 -5.92 4.09 18.96
CA ASP A 187 -6.89 3.30 19.68
C ASP A 187 -7.51 2.20 18.80
N GLY A 188 -7.59 2.42 17.48
CA GLY A 188 -8.12 1.44 16.52
C GLY A 188 -7.64 1.69 15.09
N PHE A 189 -7.77 0.68 14.22
CA PHE A 189 -7.36 0.77 12.82
C PHE A 189 -8.51 0.60 11.82
N LEU A 190 -8.44 1.36 10.73
CA LEU A 190 -9.10 1.04 9.46
C LEU A 190 -8.08 0.37 8.55
N THR A 191 -8.25 -0.92 8.30
CA THR A 191 -7.31 -1.68 7.47
C THR A 191 -7.71 -1.60 5.99
N ALA A 192 -6.70 -1.66 5.13
CA ALA A 192 -6.84 -1.45 3.70
C ALA A 192 -7.56 -2.62 3.03
N GLY A 193 -8.79 -2.39 2.54
CA GLY A 193 -9.58 -3.43 1.88
C GLY A 193 -8.86 -4.10 0.70
N HIS A 194 -8.14 -3.34 -0.13
CA HIS A 194 -7.39 -3.93 -1.25
C HIS A 194 -6.23 -4.83 -0.79
N VAL A 195 -5.49 -4.47 0.26
CA VAL A 195 -4.42 -5.32 0.82
C VAL A 195 -5.03 -6.62 1.33
N CYS A 196 -6.11 -6.50 2.12
CA CYS A 196 -6.84 -7.63 2.67
C CYS A 196 -7.44 -8.55 1.57
N ALA A 197 -7.84 -7.99 0.42
CA ALA A 197 -8.31 -8.80 -0.71
C ALA A 197 -7.21 -9.72 -1.28
N ILE A 198 -5.94 -9.35 -1.12
CA ILE A 198 -4.80 -10.18 -1.51
C ILE A 198 -4.38 -11.12 -0.39
N THR A 199 -4.07 -10.59 0.79
CA THR A 199 -3.44 -11.35 1.89
C THR A 199 -4.44 -12.09 2.78
N GLY A 200 -5.71 -11.66 2.77
CA GLY A 200 -6.67 -11.99 3.80
C GLY A 200 -6.37 -11.25 5.10
N ASN A 201 -7.07 -11.64 6.17
CA ASN A 201 -7.12 -10.86 7.41
C ASN A 201 -6.37 -11.50 8.59
N SER A 202 -5.78 -12.68 8.39
CA SER A 202 -5.21 -13.49 9.47
C SER A 202 -4.10 -12.79 10.27
N ALA A 203 -3.26 -11.97 9.63
CA ALA A 203 -2.21 -11.21 10.31
C ALA A 203 -2.80 -10.15 11.25
N TYR A 204 -3.86 -9.46 10.82
CA TYR A 204 -4.55 -8.47 11.65
C TYR A 204 -5.21 -9.10 12.87
N HIS A 205 -5.69 -10.35 12.78
CA HIS A 205 -6.27 -11.04 13.94
C HIS A 205 -5.26 -11.22 15.07
N LYS A 206 -4.02 -11.60 14.73
CA LYS A 206 -2.93 -11.73 15.69
C LYS A 206 -2.61 -10.40 16.34
N LEU A 207 -2.51 -9.33 15.55
CA LEU A 207 -2.21 -7.98 16.05
C LEU A 207 -3.32 -7.45 16.96
N ALA A 208 -4.58 -7.62 16.58
CA ALA A 208 -5.72 -7.18 17.37
C ALA A 208 -5.78 -7.90 18.72
N GLU A 209 -5.49 -9.21 18.75
CA GLU A 209 -5.41 -10.00 19.97
C GLU A 209 -4.22 -9.59 20.85
N GLN A 210 -3.04 -9.39 20.25
CA GLN A 210 -1.80 -9.03 20.94
C GLN A 210 -1.88 -7.65 21.61
N TYR A 211 -2.34 -6.64 20.87
CA TYR A 211 -2.36 -5.24 21.34
C TYR A 211 -3.68 -4.79 21.93
N LYS A 212 -4.72 -5.63 21.88
CA LYS A 212 -6.08 -5.28 22.34
C LYS A 212 -6.64 -4.06 21.59
N THR A 213 -6.33 -3.98 20.30
CA THR A 213 -6.69 -2.87 19.41
C THR A 213 -7.66 -3.37 18.32
N PRO A 214 -8.89 -2.86 18.23
CA PRO A 214 -9.82 -3.25 17.16
C PRO A 214 -9.29 -2.81 15.78
N MET A 215 -9.55 -3.65 14.78
CA MET A 215 -9.17 -3.38 13.40
C MET A 215 -10.35 -3.65 12.48
N VAL A 216 -10.69 -2.71 11.61
CA VAL A 216 -11.86 -2.84 10.73
C VAL A 216 -11.43 -2.75 9.28
N VAL A 217 -11.65 -3.84 8.54
CA VAL A 217 -11.41 -3.86 7.09
C VAL A 217 -12.50 -3.05 6.41
N THR A 218 -12.10 -2.00 5.70
CA THR A 218 -13.03 -1.11 5.01
C THR A 218 -12.62 -0.82 3.57
N GLY A 219 -13.58 -0.30 2.80
CA GLY A 219 -13.42 0.15 1.43
C GLY A 219 -12.89 1.58 1.34
N PHE A 220 -13.29 2.24 0.26
CA PHE A 220 -12.75 3.55 -0.15
C PHE A 220 -13.86 4.59 -0.41
N GLU A 221 -15.12 4.16 -0.43
CA GLU A 221 -16.25 5.06 -0.59
C GLU A 221 -16.61 5.72 0.75
N PRO A 222 -17.23 6.92 0.75
CA PRO A 222 -17.64 7.62 1.97
C PRO A 222 -18.44 6.74 2.94
N VAL A 223 -19.38 5.96 2.42
CA VAL A 223 -20.23 5.07 3.22
C VAL A 223 -19.42 3.93 3.82
N ASP A 224 -18.46 3.35 3.07
CA ASP A 224 -17.59 2.30 3.58
C ASP A 224 -16.73 2.82 4.74
N LEU A 225 -16.09 3.98 4.55
CA LEU A 225 -15.20 4.59 5.54
C LEU A 225 -15.96 4.96 6.81
N LEU A 226 -17.11 5.64 6.69
CA LEU A 226 -17.95 5.98 7.84
C LEU A 226 -18.50 4.75 8.54
N TYR A 227 -18.88 3.71 7.79
CA TYR A 227 -19.29 2.45 8.38
C TYR A 227 -18.14 1.78 9.13
N GLY A 228 -16.93 1.75 8.55
CA GLY A 228 -15.72 1.25 9.19
C GLY A 228 -15.41 1.98 10.51
N ILE A 229 -15.47 3.31 10.49
CA ILE A 229 -15.31 4.15 11.70
C ILE A 229 -16.38 3.80 12.73
N TYR A 230 -17.65 3.73 12.33
CA TYR A 230 -18.74 3.36 13.22
C TYR A 230 -18.54 1.99 13.87
N ARG A 231 -18.13 0.98 13.10
CA ARG A 231 -17.84 -0.37 13.61
C ARG A 231 -16.65 -0.36 14.58
N CYS A 232 -15.61 0.41 14.27
CA CYS A 232 -14.45 0.57 15.16
C CYS A 232 -14.88 1.20 16.49
N LEU A 233 -15.68 2.27 16.45
CA LEU A 233 -16.18 2.95 17.64
C LEU A 233 -17.06 2.07 18.51
N LEU A 234 -17.95 1.25 17.93
CA LEU A 234 -18.72 0.28 18.71
C LEU A 234 -17.80 -0.66 19.51
N GLN A 235 -16.68 -1.07 18.92
CA GLN A 235 -15.73 -1.94 19.60
C GLN A 235 -14.98 -1.20 20.70
N LEU A 236 -14.51 0.02 20.44
CA LEU A 236 -13.80 0.86 21.40
C LEU A 236 -14.66 1.23 22.62
N GLU A 237 -15.90 1.63 22.38
CA GLU A 237 -16.87 1.95 23.44
C GLU A 237 -17.25 0.69 24.23
N GLY A 238 -17.35 -0.46 23.56
CA GLY A 238 -17.67 -1.75 24.18
C GLY A 238 -16.49 -2.51 24.80
N GLY A 239 -15.25 -2.02 24.65
CA GLY A 239 -14.03 -2.69 25.15
C GLY A 239 -13.65 -3.98 24.39
N SER A 240 -14.10 -4.14 23.14
CA SER A 240 -13.74 -5.28 22.28
C SER A 240 -12.64 -4.91 21.28
N HIS A 241 -11.91 -5.91 20.78
CA HIS A 241 -10.72 -5.72 19.96
C HIS A 241 -10.59 -6.82 18.90
N ILE A 242 -11.66 -7.05 18.14
CA ILE A 242 -11.67 -8.05 17.07
C ILE A 242 -11.33 -7.39 15.73
N VAL A 243 -10.86 -8.23 14.79
CA VAL A 243 -10.87 -7.84 13.38
C VAL A 243 -12.27 -8.01 12.85
N GLU A 244 -12.85 -6.93 12.34
CA GLU A 244 -14.13 -6.97 11.67
C GLU A 244 -13.98 -6.67 10.18
N ASN A 245 -14.44 -7.58 9.34
CA ASN A 245 -14.53 -7.34 7.91
C ASN A 245 -15.84 -6.62 7.56
N ALA A 246 -15.78 -5.29 7.43
CA ALA A 246 -16.89 -4.44 7.00
C ALA A 246 -16.97 -4.32 5.46
N TYR A 247 -16.05 -4.94 4.73
CA TYR A 247 -15.90 -4.88 3.28
C TYR A 247 -16.06 -6.26 2.59
N ARG A 248 -16.89 -7.13 3.16
CA ARG A 248 -17.06 -8.56 2.76
C ARG A 248 -17.39 -8.79 1.29
N ARG A 249 -18.00 -7.80 0.62
CA ARG A 249 -18.34 -7.89 -0.80
C ARG A 249 -17.10 -7.96 -1.71
N ALA A 250 -15.95 -7.53 -1.23
CA ALA A 250 -14.70 -7.46 -2.00
C ALA A 250 -13.53 -8.15 -1.31
N VAL A 251 -13.63 -8.48 -0.01
CA VAL A 251 -12.55 -9.07 0.77
C VAL A 251 -12.95 -10.45 1.30
N PRO A 252 -12.43 -11.53 0.71
CA PRO A 252 -12.46 -12.87 1.31
C PRO A 252 -11.53 -12.92 2.54
N GLU A 253 -11.93 -13.64 3.59
CA GLU A 253 -11.12 -13.76 4.82
C GLU A 253 -9.73 -14.37 4.57
N THR A 254 -9.63 -15.28 3.61
CA THR A 254 -8.38 -15.95 3.22
C THR A 254 -7.54 -15.18 2.21
N GLY A 255 -8.06 -14.05 1.70
CA GLY A 255 -7.47 -13.31 0.59
C GLY A 255 -7.59 -14.05 -0.73
N ASN A 256 -6.66 -13.77 -1.65
CA ASN A 256 -6.57 -14.38 -2.97
C ASN A 256 -5.51 -15.51 -2.95
N PRO A 257 -5.92 -16.79 -3.01
CA PRO A 257 -4.98 -17.91 -2.92
C PRO A 257 -3.92 -17.93 -4.03
N ALA A 258 -4.28 -17.52 -5.26
CA ALA A 258 -3.36 -17.53 -6.40
C ALA A 258 -2.30 -16.42 -6.25
N ALA A 259 -2.70 -15.22 -5.83
CA ALA A 259 -1.78 -14.12 -5.59
C ALA A 259 -0.81 -14.42 -4.44
N ARG A 260 -1.31 -15.02 -3.35
CA ARG A 260 -0.49 -15.45 -2.23
C ARG A 260 0.49 -16.55 -2.62
N ALA A 261 0.03 -17.58 -3.34
CA ALA A 261 0.91 -18.64 -3.82
C ALA A 261 2.03 -18.09 -4.72
N LEU A 262 1.72 -17.12 -5.58
CA LEU A 262 2.72 -16.45 -6.42
C LEU A 262 3.74 -15.67 -5.57
N MET A 263 3.26 -14.86 -4.62
CA MET A 263 4.16 -14.15 -3.69
C MET A 263 5.02 -15.12 -2.87
N ASP A 264 4.43 -16.17 -2.32
CA ASP A 264 5.12 -17.19 -1.54
C ASP A 264 6.12 -17.98 -2.39
N GLU A 265 5.88 -18.12 -3.70
CA GLU A 265 6.82 -18.72 -4.65
C GLU A 265 8.05 -17.82 -4.84
N THR A 266 7.82 -16.53 -5.12
CA THR A 266 8.86 -15.64 -5.67
C THR A 266 9.52 -14.70 -4.67
N LEU A 267 8.87 -14.42 -3.53
CA LEU A 267 9.32 -13.43 -2.55
C LEU A 267 9.60 -14.07 -1.18
N GLU A 268 10.49 -13.45 -0.43
CA GLU A 268 10.73 -13.74 0.98
C GLU A 268 10.72 -12.46 1.81
N ALA A 269 10.33 -12.59 3.09
CA ALA A 269 10.31 -11.47 4.01
C ALA A 269 11.74 -10.99 4.33
N CYS A 270 11.92 -9.68 4.44
CA CYS A 270 13.16 -9.07 4.89
C CYS A 270 12.88 -7.85 5.76
N ASP A 271 13.91 -7.40 6.48
CA ASP A 271 13.86 -6.09 7.12
C ASP A 271 13.89 -5.01 6.02
N GLN A 272 13.19 -3.91 6.25
CA GLN A 272 13.06 -2.87 5.24
C GLN A 272 13.09 -1.51 5.88
N GLU A 273 13.81 -0.59 5.25
CA GLU A 273 13.80 0.83 5.61
C GLU A 273 12.52 1.48 5.09
N TRP A 274 11.84 2.22 5.96
CA TRP A 274 10.68 3.05 5.62
C TRP A 274 11.09 4.52 5.78
N ARG A 275 11.00 5.29 4.69
CA ARG A 275 11.37 6.71 4.69
C ARG A 275 10.60 7.47 5.77
N GLY A 276 11.34 8.15 6.65
CA GLY A 276 10.77 8.92 7.76
C GLY A 276 10.38 8.11 9.00
N ILE A 277 10.55 6.78 8.98
CA ILE A 277 10.26 5.89 10.12
C ILE A 277 11.52 5.16 10.56
N GLY A 278 12.31 4.63 9.62
CA GLY A 278 13.49 3.81 9.88
C GLY A 278 13.28 2.35 9.48
N VAL A 279 14.15 1.47 9.96
CA VAL A 279 14.09 0.03 9.62
C VAL A 279 13.02 -0.65 10.44
N ILE A 280 12.06 -1.29 9.77
CA ILE A 280 11.03 -2.11 10.39
C ILE A 280 11.32 -3.59 10.08
N PRO A 281 11.52 -4.45 11.10
CA PRO A 281 11.79 -5.87 10.90
C PRO A 281 10.70 -6.59 10.12
N HIS A 282 11.09 -7.49 9.21
CA HIS A 282 10.19 -8.32 8.40
C HIS A 282 9.10 -7.54 7.62
N SER A 283 9.26 -6.23 7.45
CA SER A 283 8.28 -5.38 6.79
C SER A 283 8.47 -5.29 5.28
N GLY A 284 9.56 -5.83 4.73
CA GLY A 284 9.84 -5.86 3.31
C GLY A 284 9.58 -7.22 2.66
N LEU A 285 9.46 -7.19 1.34
CA LEU A 285 9.52 -8.38 0.50
C LEU A 285 10.63 -8.21 -0.54
N ARG A 286 11.51 -9.22 -0.64
CA ARG A 286 12.56 -9.26 -1.66
C ARG A 286 12.45 -10.53 -2.49
N LEU A 287 13.00 -10.50 -3.71
CA LEU A 287 13.08 -11.69 -4.54
C LEU A 287 13.88 -12.79 -3.84
N LYS A 288 13.35 -14.02 -3.88
CA LYS A 288 14.12 -15.18 -3.43
C LYS A 288 15.33 -15.41 -4.33
N LYS A 289 16.38 -16.01 -3.76
CA LYS A 289 17.63 -16.34 -4.46
C LYS A 289 17.44 -17.10 -5.77
N THR A 290 16.42 -17.97 -5.87
CA THR A 290 16.08 -18.71 -7.10
C THR A 290 15.74 -17.78 -8.28
N TYR A 291 15.31 -16.55 -8.02
CA TYR A 291 14.98 -15.53 -9.01
C TYR A 291 16.03 -14.42 -9.09
N ALA A 292 17.24 -14.63 -8.58
CA ALA A 292 18.31 -13.62 -8.58
C ALA A 292 18.67 -13.09 -9.99
N ALA A 293 18.45 -13.90 -11.04
CA ALA A 293 18.65 -13.46 -12.43
C ALA A 293 17.69 -12.34 -12.88
N TYR A 294 16.62 -12.08 -12.12
CA TYR A 294 15.64 -11.02 -12.36
C TYR A 294 15.75 -9.90 -11.33
N SER A 295 16.81 -9.85 -10.52
CA SER A 295 17.06 -8.78 -9.54
C SER A 295 18.16 -7.86 -10.06
N SER A 296 17.90 -6.55 -10.03
CA SER A 296 18.92 -5.50 -10.26
C SER A 296 19.53 -5.01 -8.96
#